data_AF-A0A7J2GXZ7-F1
#
_entry.id   AF-A0A7J2GXZ7-F1
#
_cell.length_a   1.000
_cell.length_b   1.000
_cell.length_c   1.000
_cell.angle_alpha   90.00
_cell.angle_beta   90.00
_cell.angle_gamma   90.00
#
_symmetry.space_group_name_H-M   'P 1'
#
loop_
_entity.id
_entity.type
_entity.pdbx_description
1 polymer ?
#
loop_
_entity_poly.entity_id
_entity_poly.type
_entity_poly.pdbx_seq_one_letter_code
_entity_poly.pdbx_strand_id
1 'polypeptide(L)'
;PIATGELSMKVAILECISPFILGMLSCYFWFPKALPLYSLLIFLSFIYSARPIRLKTRPILDFLSHAFSFGVLIVLFGNSCAGREPNFYFLLAVATCSMAFELRNHLEDYEEDKKAGVRTSAVFLGEEDSKRLLYTFLASHLALLFLLNPLTLAPYLLLFLPLKSFVERFDYSTTMAYLLAVSLG
;
A
#
# COMPACT_ATOMS: atom_id res chain seq x y z
N PRO A 1 17.99 3.66 12.23
CA PRO A 1 18.47 2.81 13.35
C PRO A 1 19.58 1.81 12.99
N ILE A 2 19.46 0.98 11.92
CA ILE A 2 20.54 0.02 11.58
C ILE A 2 21.76 0.74 10.97
N ALA A 3 21.54 1.62 9.98
CA ALA A 3 22.62 2.38 9.35
C ALA A 3 23.35 3.34 10.30
N THR A 4 22.64 3.83 11.32
CA THR A 4 23.17 4.70 12.39
C THR A 4 23.84 3.92 13.52
N GLY A 5 23.73 2.59 13.53
CA GLY A 5 24.28 1.73 14.59
C GLY A 5 23.46 1.66 15.89
N GLU A 6 22.36 2.41 15.97
CA GLU A 6 21.45 2.43 17.13
C GLU A 6 20.74 1.10 17.36
N LEU A 7 20.56 0.29 16.31
CA LEU A 7 19.92 -1.02 16.37
C LEU A 7 20.79 -2.07 15.69
N SER A 8 21.19 -3.10 16.44
CA SER A 8 21.95 -4.21 15.86
C SER A 8 21.10 -5.04 14.89
N MET A 9 21.73 -5.62 13.87
CA MET A 9 21.05 -6.47 12.88
C MET A 9 20.32 -7.67 13.53
N LYS A 10 20.91 -8.26 14.59
CA LYS A 10 20.29 -9.38 15.31
C LYS A 10 18.97 -8.96 15.97
N VAL A 11 18.98 -7.80 16.63
CA VAL A 11 17.76 -7.26 17.26
C VAL A 11 16.74 -6.90 16.19
N ALA A 12 17.14 -6.26 15.09
CA ALA A 12 16.21 -5.96 13.99
C ALA A 12 15.51 -7.20 13.43
N ILE A 13 16.25 -8.31 13.27
CA ILE A 13 15.65 -9.58 12.82
C ILE A 13 14.64 -10.11 13.86
N LEU A 14 14.97 -10.06 15.15
CA LEU A 14 14.06 -10.47 16.22
C LEU A 14 12.78 -9.61 16.25
N GLU A 15 12.92 -8.30 16.05
CA GLU A 15 11.80 -7.36 15.93
C GLU A 15 10.93 -7.62 14.70
N CYS A 16 11.45 -8.24 13.64
CA CYS A 16 10.64 -8.68 12.50
C CYS A 16 9.95 -10.03 12.75
N ILE A 17 10.65 -10.99 13.35
CA ILE A 17 10.13 -12.35 13.59
C ILE A 17 9.02 -12.34 14.65
N SER A 18 9.17 -11.52 15.69
CA SER A 18 8.22 -11.46 16.80
C SER A 18 6.78 -11.10 16.37
N PRO A 19 6.53 -9.97 15.67
CA PRO A 19 5.19 -9.64 15.19
C PRO A 19 4.71 -10.60 14.09
N PHE A 20 5.61 -11.18 13.30
CA PHE A 20 5.26 -12.20 12.33
C PHE A 20 4.65 -13.44 13.00
N ILE A 21 5.36 -14.02 13.97
CA ILE A 21 4.88 -15.21 14.71
C ILE A 21 3.60 -14.86 15.45
N LEU A 22 3.56 -13.73 16.15
CA LEU A 22 2.38 -13.30 16.90
C LEU A 22 1.17 -13.14 15.98
N GLY A 23 1.33 -12.49 14.83
CA GLY A 23 0.27 -12.28 13.86
C GLY A 23 -0.22 -13.59 13.23
N MET A 24 0.69 -14.49 12.87
CA MET A 24 0.35 -15.82 12.35
C MET A 24 -0.43 -16.66 13.37
N LEU A 25 0.03 -16.71 14.62
CA LEU A 25 -0.66 -17.43 15.70
C LEU A 25 -2.03 -16.82 15.97
N SER A 26 -2.12 -15.49 16.04
CA SER A 26 -3.38 -14.78 16.24
C SER A 26 -4.39 -15.11 15.13
N CYS A 27 -3.96 -15.04 13.87
CA CYS A 27 -4.81 -15.39 12.74
C CYS A 27 -5.24 -16.86 12.79
N TYR A 28 -4.34 -17.78 13.16
CA TYR A 28 -4.65 -19.20 13.26
C TYR A 28 -5.73 -19.49 14.31
N PHE A 29 -5.64 -18.90 15.50
CA PHE A 29 -6.58 -19.17 16.59
C PHE A 29 -7.92 -18.44 16.43
N TRP A 30 -7.92 -17.19 16.00
CA TRP A 30 -9.16 -16.39 15.92
C TRP A 30 -9.82 -16.40 14.55
N PHE A 31 -9.05 -16.49 13.46
CA PHE A 31 -9.55 -16.35 12.09
C PHE A 31 -8.96 -17.40 11.14
N PRO A 32 -9.12 -18.71 11.42
CA PRO A 32 -8.45 -19.78 10.66
C PRO A 32 -8.81 -19.77 9.17
N LYS A 33 -10.02 -19.31 8.81
CA LYS A 33 -10.46 -19.16 7.40
C LYS A 33 -9.71 -18.06 6.65
N ALA A 34 -9.23 -17.02 7.35
CA ALA A 34 -8.49 -15.91 6.77
C ALA A 34 -6.97 -16.16 6.69
N LEU A 35 -6.50 -17.28 7.24
CA LEU A 35 -5.07 -17.63 7.28
C LEU A 35 -4.39 -17.68 5.90
N PRO A 36 -5.02 -18.18 4.82
CA PRO A 36 -4.41 -18.13 3.49
C PRO A 36 -4.17 -16.71 2.99
N LEU A 37 -5.13 -15.80 3.22
CA LEU A 37 -5.01 -14.37 2.84
C LEU A 37 -3.90 -13.70 3.65
N TYR A 38 -3.87 -13.94 4.96
CA TYR A 38 -2.83 -13.41 5.84
C TYR A 38 -1.44 -13.92 5.45
N SER A 39 -1.31 -15.21 5.15
CA SER A 39 -0.04 -15.82 4.71
C SER A 39 0.44 -15.22 3.40
N LEU A 40 -0.46 -15.03 2.43
CA LEU A 40 -0.14 -14.39 1.15
C LEU A 40 0.27 -12.93 1.34
N LEU A 41 -0.43 -12.19 2.20
CA LEU A 41 -0.11 -10.80 2.53
C LEU A 41 1.31 -10.69 3.07
N ILE A 42 1.64 -11.48 4.09
CA ILE A 42 2.99 -11.46 4.70
C ILE A 42 4.05 -11.92 3.70
N PHE A 43 3.78 -12.98 2.94
CA PHE A 43 4.72 -13.46 1.92
C PHE A 43 5.03 -12.38 0.90
N LEU A 44 4.01 -11.68 0.40
CA LEU A 44 4.18 -10.60 -0.56
C LEU A 44 4.94 -9.42 0.04
N SER A 45 4.60 -9.00 1.26
CA SER A 45 5.34 -7.96 2.01
C SER A 45 6.80 -8.33 2.24
N PHE A 46 7.11 -9.61 2.45
CA PHE A 46 8.48 -10.08 2.60
C PHE A 46 9.26 -9.97 1.29
N ILE A 47 8.76 -10.58 0.20
CA ILE A 47 9.46 -10.56 -1.10
C ILE A 47 9.49 -9.17 -1.74
N TYR A 48 8.64 -8.25 -1.26
CA TYR A 48 8.67 -6.83 -1.61
C TYR A 48 10.05 -6.22 -1.34
N SER A 49 10.61 -6.49 -0.16
CA SER A 49 11.88 -5.91 0.29
C SER A 49 13.06 -6.89 0.29
N ALA A 50 12.81 -8.18 0.48
CA ALA A 50 13.86 -9.19 0.64
C ALA A 50 14.55 -9.54 -0.69
N ARG A 51 15.88 -9.68 -0.66
CA ARG A 51 16.65 -10.26 -1.76
C ARG A 51 16.43 -11.78 -1.83
N PRO A 52 16.53 -12.42 -3.01
CA PRO A 52 16.95 -11.85 -4.31
C PRO A 52 15.81 -11.19 -5.12
N ILE A 53 14.55 -11.37 -4.72
CA ILE A 53 13.39 -10.93 -5.51
C ILE A 53 13.25 -9.40 -5.49
N ARG A 54 13.11 -8.83 -4.28
CA ARG A 54 12.97 -7.40 -3.95
C ARG A 54 12.09 -6.65 -4.96
N LEU A 55 10.79 -6.92 -4.94
CA LEU A 55 9.84 -6.40 -5.93
C LEU A 55 9.83 -4.87 -6.01
N LYS A 56 10.11 -4.16 -4.91
CA LYS A 56 10.18 -2.69 -4.89
C LYS A 56 11.25 -2.07 -5.79
N THR A 57 12.12 -2.88 -6.39
CA THR A 57 13.15 -2.43 -7.35
C THR A 57 12.93 -3.05 -8.73
N ARG A 58 11.70 -3.46 -9.03
CA ARG A 58 11.31 -4.08 -10.30
C ARG A 58 10.21 -3.19 -10.89
N PRO A 59 10.44 -2.51 -12.02
CA PRO A 59 9.45 -1.63 -12.61
C PRO A 59 8.13 -2.37 -12.86
N ILE A 60 7.03 -1.67 -12.68
CA ILE A 60 5.64 -2.12 -12.72
C ILE A 60 5.28 -3.05 -11.54
N LEU A 61 6.15 -4.01 -11.22
CA LEU A 61 5.93 -4.95 -10.12
C LEU A 61 6.01 -4.27 -8.75
N ASP A 62 6.76 -3.18 -8.61
CA ASP A 62 6.83 -2.39 -7.38
C ASP A 62 5.44 -1.90 -6.94
N PHE A 63 4.79 -1.03 -7.72
CA PHE A 63 3.47 -0.50 -7.35
C PHE A 63 2.38 -1.57 -7.41
N LEU A 64 2.46 -2.57 -8.29
CA LEU A 64 1.47 -3.66 -8.34
C LEU A 64 1.54 -4.52 -7.08
N SER A 65 2.74 -4.94 -6.67
CA SER A 65 2.89 -5.73 -5.45
C SER A 65 2.51 -4.92 -4.22
N HIS A 66 2.84 -3.62 -4.19
CA HIS A 66 2.37 -2.71 -3.15
C HIS A 66 0.85 -2.63 -3.10
N ALA A 67 0.16 -2.53 -4.25
CA ALA A 67 -1.30 -2.50 -4.33
C ALA A 67 -1.96 -3.74 -3.70
N PHE A 68 -1.34 -4.91 -3.86
CA PHE A 68 -1.80 -6.14 -3.23
C PHE A 68 -1.46 -6.19 -1.75
N SER A 69 -0.19 -6.02 -1.36
CA SER A 69 0.25 -6.21 0.03
C SER A 69 -0.19 -5.09 0.98
N PHE A 70 -0.21 -3.86 0.49
CA PHE A 70 -0.56 -2.63 1.20
C PHE A 70 -1.87 -2.03 0.66
N GLY A 71 -2.82 -2.90 0.33
CA GLY A 71 -4.13 -2.48 -0.17
C GLY A 71 -5.12 -3.64 -0.19
N VAL A 72 -5.24 -4.30 -1.34
CA VAL A 72 -6.29 -5.30 -1.63
C VAL A 72 -6.30 -6.44 -0.61
N LEU A 73 -5.14 -7.03 -0.29
CA LEU A 73 -5.08 -8.17 0.64
C LEU A 73 -5.42 -7.77 2.07
N ILE A 74 -5.14 -6.52 2.49
CA ILE A 74 -5.52 -6.02 3.82
C ILE A 74 -7.05 -5.97 3.93
N VAL A 75 -7.72 -5.43 2.91
CA VAL A 75 -9.18 -5.33 2.87
C VAL A 75 -9.83 -6.70 2.81
N LEU A 76 -9.32 -7.60 1.97
CA LEU A 76 -9.81 -8.97 1.86
C LEU A 76 -9.62 -9.73 3.18
N PHE A 77 -8.46 -9.58 3.82
CA PHE A 77 -8.19 -10.18 5.12
C PHE A 77 -9.18 -9.69 6.18
N GLY A 78 -9.36 -8.38 6.32
CA GLY A 78 -10.29 -7.80 7.29
C GLY A 78 -11.74 -8.23 7.07
N ASN A 79 -12.20 -8.23 5.82
CA ASN A 79 -13.55 -8.69 5.46
C ASN A 79 -13.73 -10.19 5.71
N SER A 80 -12.73 -11.01 5.39
CA SER A 80 -12.74 -12.45 5.68
C SER A 80 -12.85 -12.73 7.18
N CYS A 81 -12.11 -11.99 8.01
CA CYS A 81 -12.23 -12.06 9.47
C CYS A 81 -13.63 -11.68 9.97
N ALA A 82 -14.29 -10.72 9.30
CA ALA A 82 -15.65 -10.28 9.61
C ALA A 82 -16.75 -11.14 8.97
N GLY A 83 -16.41 -12.16 8.16
CA GLY A 83 -17.38 -12.96 7.42
C GLY A 83 -18.14 -12.18 6.34
N ARG A 84 -17.51 -11.17 5.74
CA ARG A 84 -18.06 -10.29 4.72
C ARG A 84 -17.30 -10.42 3.41
N GLU A 85 -17.93 -9.99 2.33
CA GLU A 85 -17.31 -9.89 1.01
C GLU A 85 -17.21 -8.41 0.61
N PRO A 86 -16.00 -7.89 0.31
CA PRO A 86 -15.86 -6.49 -0.07
C PRO A 86 -16.37 -6.25 -1.48
N ASN A 87 -16.89 -5.04 -1.73
CA ASN A 87 -17.29 -4.63 -3.06
C ASN A 87 -16.08 -4.60 -4.02
N PHE A 88 -16.24 -5.15 -5.23
CA PHE A 88 -15.17 -5.19 -6.22
C PHE A 88 -14.63 -3.80 -6.63
N TYR A 89 -15.51 -2.82 -6.83
CA TYR A 89 -15.10 -1.45 -7.14
C TYR A 89 -14.35 -0.79 -5.97
N PHE A 90 -14.70 -1.16 -4.75
CA PHE A 90 -13.96 -0.72 -3.56
C PHE A 90 -12.55 -1.31 -3.53
N LEU A 91 -12.37 -2.59 -3.87
CA LEU A 91 -11.04 -3.20 -4.00
C LEU A 91 -10.20 -2.50 -5.08
N LEU A 92 -10.79 -2.16 -6.23
CA LEU A 92 -10.11 -1.40 -7.27
C LEU A 92 -9.74 0.02 -6.80
N ALA A 93 -10.62 0.68 -6.05
CA ALA A 93 -10.34 2.00 -5.49
C ALA A 93 -9.15 1.94 -4.53
N VAL A 94 -9.10 0.93 -3.66
CA VAL A 94 -7.98 0.70 -2.73
C VAL A 94 -6.70 0.37 -3.49
N ALA A 95 -6.77 -0.48 -4.52
CA ALA A 95 -5.61 -0.83 -5.35
C ALA A 95 -5.01 0.40 -6.03
N THR A 96 -5.83 1.21 -6.70
CA THR A 96 -5.40 2.43 -7.40
C THR A 96 -4.86 3.48 -6.44
N CYS A 97 -5.45 3.61 -5.25
CA CYS A 97 -4.92 4.43 -4.16
C CYS A 97 -3.50 3.99 -3.76
N SER A 98 -3.33 2.70 -3.48
CA SER A 98 -2.06 2.12 -3.04
C SER A 98 -0.96 2.20 -4.12
N MET A 99 -1.31 2.05 -5.39
CA MET A 99 -0.39 2.29 -6.52
C MET A 99 0.05 3.75 -6.60
N ALA A 100 -0.88 4.70 -6.40
CA ALA A 100 -0.56 6.12 -6.38
C ALA A 100 0.42 6.45 -5.24
N PHE A 101 0.20 5.90 -4.05
CA PHE A 101 1.11 6.09 -2.92
C PHE A 101 2.53 5.60 -3.20
N GLU A 102 2.68 4.37 -3.72
CA GLU A 102 4.02 3.85 -3.98
C GLU A 102 4.74 4.62 -5.09
N LEU A 103 4.01 5.00 -6.15
CA LEU A 103 4.59 5.80 -7.21
C LEU A 103 4.99 7.20 -6.73
N ARG A 104 4.24 7.79 -5.79
CA ARG A 104 4.63 9.06 -5.14
C ARG A 104 5.91 8.88 -4.32
N ASN A 105 6.02 7.83 -3.51
CA ASN A 105 7.25 7.54 -2.75
C ASN A 105 8.46 7.43 -3.69
N HIS A 106 8.33 6.71 -4.80
CA HIS A 106 9.42 6.59 -5.79
C HIS A 106 9.72 7.89 -6.55
N LEU A 107 8.75 8.80 -6.69
CA LEU A 107 8.97 10.13 -7.24
C LEU A 107 9.71 11.05 -6.26
N GLU A 108 9.40 10.96 -4.96
CA GLU A 108 10.09 11.70 -3.90
C GLU A 108 11.56 11.26 -3.80
N ASP A 109 11.83 9.96 -3.93
CA ASP A 109 13.17 9.36 -3.89
C ASP A 109 13.87 9.28 -5.27
N TYR A 110 13.32 9.90 -6.31
CA TYR A 110 13.72 9.64 -7.70
C TYR A 110 15.21 9.90 -7.97
N GLU A 111 15.75 11.01 -7.49
CA GLU A 111 17.15 11.39 -7.73
C GLU A 111 18.12 10.48 -6.96
N GLU A 112 17.78 10.15 -5.72
CA GLU A 112 18.52 9.22 -4.86
C GLU A 112 18.54 7.81 -5.45
N ASP A 113 17.38 7.28 -5.85
CA ASP A 113 17.24 5.95 -6.45
C ASP A 113 17.98 5.86 -7.77
N LYS A 114 17.88 6.90 -8.61
CA LYS A 114 18.61 6.97 -9.88
C LYS A 114 20.13 6.98 -9.67
N LYS A 115 20.64 7.76 -8.71
CA LYS A 115 22.07 7.76 -8.35
C LYS A 115 22.54 6.43 -7.78
N ALA A 116 21.69 5.75 -7.00
CA ALA A 116 21.97 4.44 -6.43
C ALA A 116 21.81 3.28 -7.42
N GLY A 117 21.37 3.54 -8.65
CA GLY A 117 21.12 2.51 -9.67
C GLY A 117 19.92 1.60 -9.34
N VAL A 118 19.00 2.06 -8.49
CA VAL A 118 17.78 1.35 -8.14
C VAL A 118 16.76 1.56 -9.26
N ARG A 119 16.28 0.46 -9.85
CA ARG A 119 15.40 0.51 -11.01
C ARG A 119 13.92 0.42 -10.60
N THR A 120 13.42 1.44 -9.92
CA THR A 120 11.98 1.59 -9.64
C THR A 120 11.22 1.95 -10.92
N SER A 121 9.89 1.88 -10.88
CA SER A 121 9.00 2.36 -11.93
C SER A 121 9.24 3.83 -12.23
N ALA A 122 9.46 4.65 -11.20
CA ALA A 122 9.73 6.06 -11.39
C ALA A 122 11.01 6.27 -12.20
N VAL A 123 12.11 5.62 -11.80
CA VAL A 123 13.39 5.68 -12.51
C VAL A 123 13.30 5.09 -13.92
N PHE A 124 12.54 4.01 -14.11
CA PHE A 124 12.38 3.35 -15.41
C PHE A 124 11.57 4.18 -16.41
N LEU A 125 10.46 4.78 -15.98
CA LEU A 125 9.59 5.60 -16.82
C LEU A 125 10.14 7.02 -17.01
N GLY A 126 10.92 7.50 -16.04
CA GLY A 126 11.32 8.90 -15.93
C GLY A 126 10.31 9.72 -15.13
N GLU A 127 10.77 10.84 -14.60
CA GLU A 127 10.03 11.66 -13.64
C GLU A 127 8.68 12.16 -14.19
N GLU A 128 8.66 12.72 -15.40
CA GLU A 128 7.44 13.34 -15.96
C GLU A 128 6.35 12.32 -16.31
N ASP A 129 6.71 11.19 -16.91
CA ASP A 129 5.73 10.13 -17.21
C ASP A 129 5.23 9.44 -15.94
N SER A 130 6.08 9.38 -14.90
CA SER A 130 5.68 8.90 -13.58
C SER A 130 4.70 9.85 -12.89
N LYS A 131 4.87 11.17 -13.01
CA LYS A 131 3.89 12.15 -12.53
C LYS A 131 2.54 11.98 -13.23
N ARG A 132 2.54 11.79 -14.56
CA ARG A 132 1.31 11.53 -15.34
C ARG A 132 0.61 10.24 -14.90
N LEU A 133 1.39 9.18 -14.69
CA LEU A 133 0.86 7.91 -14.21
C LEU A 133 0.29 8.03 -12.79
N LEU A 134 0.95 8.78 -11.90
CA LEU A 134 0.45 9.10 -10.56
C LEU A 134 -0.91 9.79 -10.63
N TYR A 135 -1.05 10.83 -11.45
CA TYR A 135 -2.35 11.50 -11.64
C TYR A 135 -3.41 10.57 -12.23
N THR A 136 -3.02 9.64 -13.10
CA THR A 136 -3.93 8.63 -13.65
C THR A 136 -4.45 7.68 -12.55
N PHE A 137 -3.57 7.19 -11.67
CA PHE A 137 -3.98 6.36 -10.54
C PHE A 137 -4.88 7.12 -9.57
N LEU A 138 -4.56 8.38 -9.26
CA LEU A 138 -5.37 9.20 -8.38
C LEU A 138 -6.75 9.51 -8.97
N ALA A 139 -6.81 9.90 -10.25
CA ALA A 139 -8.08 10.13 -10.93
C ALA A 139 -8.93 8.85 -10.99
N SER A 140 -8.30 7.70 -11.24
CA SER A 140 -8.99 6.39 -11.23
C SER A 140 -9.54 6.06 -9.84
N HIS A 141 -8.78 6.29 -8.78
CA HIS A 141 -9.22 6.10 -7.40
C HIS A 141 -10.47 6.94 -7.09
N LEU A 142 -10.43 8.24 -7.40
CA LEU A 142 -11.55 9.15 -7.15
C LEU A 142 -12.78 8.79 -7.99
N ALA A 143 -12.58 8.39 -9.25
CA ALA A 143 -13.67 7.94 -10.12
C ALA A 143 -14.32 6.66 -9.57
N LEU A 144 -13.53 5.69 -9.10
CA LEU A 144 -14.05 4.45 -8.52
C LEU A 144 -14.84 4.70 -7.23
N LEU A 145 -14.37 5.61 -6.37
CA LEU A 145 -15.11 6.03 -5.18
C LEU A 145 -16.44 6.71 -5.53
N PHE A 146 -16.42 7.62 -6.52
CA PHE A 146 -17.63 8.26 -7.01
C PHE A 146 -18.67 7.24 -7.51
N LEU A 147 -18.21 6.26 -8.31
CA LEU A 147 -19.06 5.18 -8.84
C LEU A 147 -19.60 4.26 -7.75
N LEU A 148 -18.83 4.04 -6.68
CA LEU A 148 -19.27 3.25 -5.52
C LEU A 148 -20.39 3.97 -4.78
N ASN A 149 -20.13 5.21 -4.35
CA ASN A 149 -21.09 6.10 -3.72
C ASN A 149 -20.51 7.52 -3.67
N PRO A 150 -21.12 8.54 -4.29
CA PRO A 150 -20.60 9.90 -4.29
C PRO A 150 -20.35 10.49 -2.90
N LEU A 151 -21.08 10.05 -1.87
CA LEU A 151 -20.88 10.48 -0.49
C LEU A 151 -19.52 10.04 0.09
N THR A 152 -18.89 9.02 -0.48
CA THR A 152 -17.53 8.60 -0.09
C THR A 152 -16.46 9.61 -0.49
N LEU A 153 -16.78 10.58 -1.34
CA LEU A 153 -15.87 11.69 -1.64
C LEU A 153 -15.89 12.79 -0.58
N ALA A 154 -16.91 12.86 0.28
CA ALA A 154 -17.08 13.96 1.22
C ALA A 154 -15.86 14.19 2.13
N PRO A 155 -15.18 13.16 2.66
CA PRO A 155 -13.97 13.35 3.47
C PRO A 155 -12.78 13.85 2.65
N TYR A 156 -12.64 13.45 1.39
CA TYR A 156 -11.60 13.99 0.52
C TYR A 156 -11.80 15.48 0.24
N LEU A 157 -13.06 15.89 0.05
CA LEU A 157 -13.41 17.30 -0.12
C LEU A 157 -13.13 18.11 1.15
N LEU A 158 -13.38 17.54 2.34
CA LEU A 158 -13.14 18.21 3.63
C LEU A 158 -11.66 18.27 4.02
N LEU A 159 -10.88 17.22 3.73
CA LEU A 159 -9.47 17.12 4.14
C LEU A 159 -8.49 17.77 3.17
N PHE A 160 -8.84 17.84 1.87
CA PHE A 160 -7.86 18.12 0.82
C PHE A 160 -8.21 19.28 -0.12
N LEU A 161 -9.19 20.11 0.23
CA LEU A 161 -9.36 21.41 -0.41
C LEU A 161 -8.44 22.44 0.27
N PRO A 162 -7.56 23.14 -0.48
CA PRO A 162 -7.41 23.14 -1.94
C PRO A 162 -6.47 22.07 -2.53
N LEU A 163 -6.74 21.65 -3.77
CA LEU A 163 -6.08 20.56 -4.53
C LEU A 163 -4.55 20.57 -4.53
N LYS A 164 -3.92 21.75 -4.45
CA LYS A 164 -2.45 21.89 -4.41
C LYS A 164 -1.85 21.22 -3.16
N SER A 165 -2.62 21.17 -2.07
CA SER A 165 -2.27 20.47 -0.84
C SER A 165 -2.76 19.03 -0.81
N PHE A 166 -3.50 18.56 -1.83
CA PHE A 166 -4.03 17.20 -1.86
C PHE A 166 -2.88 16.20 -1.85
N VAL A 167 -1.97 16.27 -2.82
CA VAL A 167 -0.86 15.30 -2.94
C VAL A 167 0.08 15.36 -1.73
N GLU A 168 0.27 16.54 -1.15
CA GLU A 168 1.12 16.77 0.03
C GLU A 168 0.47 16.31 1.34
N ARG A 169 -0.86 16.43 1.48
CA ARG A 169 -1.60 16.01 2.68
C ARG A 169 -2.18 14.62 2.58
N PHE A 170 -2.22 14.02 1.39
CA PHE A 170 -2.69 12.66 1.13
C PHE A 170 -1.80 11.71 1.93
N ASP A 171 -2.17 11.48 3.18
CA ASP A 171 -1.44 10.64 4.09
C ASP A 171 -2.03 9.24 4.04
N TYR A 172 -1.14 8.26 3.87
CA TYR A 172 -1.53 6.86 3.71
C TYR A 172 -2.33 6.37 4.91
N SER A 173 -1.92 6.73 6.13
CA SER A 173 -2.57 6.25 7.35
C SER A 173 -4.01 6.76 7.46
N THR A 174 -4.22 8.05 7.17
CA THR A 174 -5.53 8.68 7.20
C THR A 174 -6.44 8.14 6.10
N THR A 175 -5.93 7.99 4.88
CA THR A 175 -6.71 7.49 3.75
C THR A 175 -7.07 6.01 3.91
N MET A 176 -6.15 5.16 4.38
CA MET A 176 -6.45 3.74 4.60
C MET A 176 -7.40 3.52 5.77
N ALA A 177 -7.26 4.25 6.87
CA ALA A 177 -8.20 4.17 7.99
C ALA A 177 -9.62 4.54 7.53
N TYR A 178 -9.74 5.58 6.71
CA TYR A 178 -11.01 5.96 6.10
C TYR A 178 -11.59 4.86 5.21
N LEU A 179 -10.79 4.33 4.28
CA LEU A 179 -11.24 3.27 3.36
C LEU A 179 -11.68 2.03 4.15
N LEU A 180 -10.94 1.63 5.17
CA LEU A 180 -11.34 0.52 6.04
C LEU A 180 -12.68 0.79 6.74
N ALA A 181 -12.91 2.01 7.26
CA ALA A 181 -14.18 2.38 7.87
C ALA A 181 -15.35 2.30 6.87
N VAL A 182 -15.16 2.76 5.63
CA VAL A 182 -16.16 2.63 4.55
C VAL A 182 -16.42 1.17 4.19
N SER A 183 -15.39 0.33 4.20
CA SER A 183 -15.55 -1.10 3.89
C SER A 183 -16.34 -1.89 4.95
N LEU A 184 -16.45 -1.33 6.16
CA LEU A 184 -17.11 -1.96 7.31
C LEU A 184 -18.54 -1.45 7.56
N GLY A 185 -18.97 -0.39 6.87
CA GLY A 185 -20.35 0.13 6.90
C GLY A 185 -21.19 -0.46 5.79
#